data_AF-A0A947A198-F1
#
_entry.id   AF-A0A947A198-F1
#
_cell.length_a   1.000
_cell.length_b   1.000
_cell.length_c   1.000
_cell.angle_alpha   90.00
_cell.angle_beta   90.00
_cell.angle_gamma   90.00
#
_symmetry.space_group_name_H-M   'P 1'
#
loop_
_entity.id
_entity.type
_entity.pdbx_description
1 polymer ?
#
loop_
_entity_poly.entity_id
_entity_poly.type
_entity_poly.pdbx_seq_one_letter_code
_entity_poly.pdbx_strand_id
1 'polypeptide(L)'
;MEATVVRTGTEGKTWGGGNEPLKASYGKMMMWFYILSDALTFSGFLAAYGFSRFKFIDSWPIADEVFNHFPFLHGVDAPMYYVALMTFILIFSSVTMVLAVDAGHHMKKGKVTVYMFLTIIGGLIFVGSQAWEWKNFIKGEYGAVTTAGGNILQFVDAEGERVALSEIAVPIAGERVEHDANTGIWFDSGQELPTYSLNEIKAGFT
;
A
#
# COMPACT_ATOMS: atom_id res chain seq x y z
N MET A 1 -51.62 24.34 50.24
CA MET A 1 -52.06 24.24 48.85
C MET A 1 -50.83 23.88 48.02
N GLU A 2 -50.74 22.61 47.63
CA GLU A 2 -49.79 22.13 46.62
C GLU A 2 -50.18 22.71 45.25
N ALA A 3 -49.19 23.23 44.52
CA ALA A 3 -49.34 23.49 43.10
C ALA A 3 -48.73 22.31 42.34
N THR A 4 -49.56 21.29 42.13
CA THR A 4 -49.27 20.15 41.25
C THR A 4 -49.21 20.66 39.81
N VAL A 5 -48.01 20.88 39.29
CA VAL A 5 -47.81 21.20 37.88
C VAL A 5 -47.98 19.91 37.09
N VAL A 6 -49.20 19.65 36.64
CA VAL A 6 -49.51 18.58 35.70
C VAL A 6 -48.74 18.86 34.41
N ARG A 7 -47.69 18.08 34.15
CA ARG A 7 -47.05 18.04 32.83
C ARG A 7 -47.93 17.22 31.90
N THR A 8 -48.86 17.91 31.24
CA THR A 8 -49.72 17.32 30.22
C THR A 8 -48.90 16.93 28.99
N GLY A 9 -48.76 15.63 28.78
CA GLY A 9 -48.79 14.96 27.47
C GLY A 9 -47.77 15.41 26.42
N THR A 10 -46.56 14.84 26.47
CA THR A 10 -45.71 14.64 25.27
C THR A 10 -44.98 13.29 25.30
N GLU A 11 -45.54 12.28 25.97
CA GLU A 11 -45.15 10.90 25.68
C GLU A 11 -45.72 10.53 24.31
N GLY A 12 -44.90 10.62 23.26
CA GLY A 12 -45.22 10.07 21.93
C GLY A 12 -45.25 11.03 20.74
N LYS A 13 -44.81 12.29 20.86
CA LYS A 13 -44.65 13.16 19.66
C LYS A 13 -43.23 13.06 19.11
N THR A 14 -43.03 12.14 18.16
CA THR A 14 -41.79 12.00 17.37
C THR A 14 -41.53 13.17 16.42
N TRP A 15 -42.52 14.05 16.23
CA TRP A 15 -42.51 15.16 15.27
C TRP A 15 -42.67 16.52 15.96
N GLY A 16 -41.80 16.80 16.93
CA GLY A 16 -41.75 18.09 17.66
C GLY A 16 -40.46 18.88 17.46
N GLY A 17 -39.50 18.33 16.69
CA GLY A 17 -38.11 18.81 16.74
C GLY A 17 -37.42 18.43 18.06
N GLY A 18 -36.12 18.16 18.02
CA GLY A 18 -35.33 17.73 19.19
C GLY A 18 -35.26 16.22 19.42
N ASN A 19 -35.96 15.41 18.63
CA ASN A 19 -35.79 13.95 18.62
C ASN A 19 -34.93 13.55 17.41
N GLU A 20 -33.91 12.73 17.64
CA GLU A 20 -33.02 12.23 16.60
C GLU A 20 -33.85 11.48 15.54
N PRO A 21 -33.78 11.86 14.24
CA PRO A 21 -34.45 11.08 13.20
C PRO A 21 -33.92 9.64 13.27
N LEU A 22 -34.85 8.68 13.37
CA LEU A 22 -34.56 7.25 13.55
C LEU A 22 -33.86 6.85 14.88
N LYS A 23 -33.84 7.72 15.91
CA LYS A 23 -33.08 7.49 17.16
C LYS A 23 -31.58 7.22 16.92
N ALA A 24 -31.04 7.73 15.82
CA ALA A 24 -29.65 7.59 15.47
C ALA A 24 -28.86 8.77 16.05
N SER A 25 -27.93 8.46 16.96
CA SER A 25 -27.02 9.47 17.51
C SER A 25 -26.23 10.16 16.39
N TYR A 26 -26.07 11.48 16.51
CA TYR A 26 -25.31 12.31 15.57
C TYR A 26 -23.91 11.75 15.27
N GLY A 27 -23.20 11.26 16.29
CA GLY A 27 -21.86 10.66 16.11
C GLY A 27 -21.89 9.39 15.25
N LYS A 28 -22.92 8.55 15.40
CA LYS A 28 -23.10 7.35 14.58
C LYS A 28 -23.42 7.73 13.13
N MET A 29 -24.23 8.76 12.92
CA MET A 29 -24.59 9.25 11.59
C MET A 29 -23.39 9.85 10.84
N MET A 30 -22.57 10.65 11.52
CA MET A 30 -21.36 11.22 10.91
C MET A 30 -20.32 10.16 10.56
N MET A 31 -20.21 9.09 11.36
CA MET A 31 -19.37 7.94 11.00
C MET A 31 -19.81 7.27 9.69
N TRP A 32 -21.12 7.12 9.47
CA TRP A 32 -21.63 6.56 8.21
C TRP A 32 -21.35 7.46 7.00
N PHE A 33 -21.51 8.78 7.14
CA PHE A 33 -21.14 9.71 6.07
C PHE A 33 -19.64 9.67 5.76
N TYR A 34 -18.81 9.57 6.81
CA TYR A 34 -17.37 9.42 6.65
C TYR A 34 -17.02 8.14 5.87
N ILE A 35 -17.56 6.99 6.27
CA ILE A 35 -17.34 5.70 5.57
C ILE A 35 -17.82 5.77 4.12
N LEU A 36 -18.97 6.39 3.86
CA LEU A 36 -19.47 6.57 2.50
C LEU A 36 -18.54 7.44 1.65
N SER A 37 -18.01 8.53 2.23
CA SER A 37 -17.08 9.42 1.54
C SER A 37 -15.75 8.73 1.20
N ASP A 38 -15.28 7.86 2.09
CA ASP A 38 -14.07 7.05 1.88
C ASP A 38 -14.30 6.03 0.76
N ALA A 39 -15.43 5.31 0.78
CA ALA A 39 -15.80 4.35 -0.26
C ALA A 39 -15.90 4.99 -1.66
N LEU A 40 -16.45 6.21 -1.75
CA LEU A 40 -16.50 6.97 -3.01
C LEU A 40 -15.10 7.38 -3.50
N THR A 41 -14.23 7.78 -2.57
CA THR A 41 -12.82 8.13 -2.88
C THR A 41 -12.07 6.92 -3.42
N PHE A 42 -12.17 5.76 -2.75
CA PHE A 42 -11.60 4.49 -3.23
C PHE A 42 -12.16 4.06 -4.58
N SER A 43 -13.47 4.23 -4.81
CA SER A 43 -14.09 3.91 -6.10
C SER A 43 -13.53 4.77 -7.23
N GLY A 44 -13.27 6.06 -6.98
CA GLY A 44 -12.60 6.94 -7.92
C GLY A 44 -11.20 6.48 -8.28
N PHE A 45 -10.40 6.07 -7.28
CA PHE A 45 -9.06 5.52 -7.52
C PHE A 45 -9.09 4.20 -8.29
N LEU A 46 -10.03 3.29 -7.99
CA LEU A 46 -10.20 2.04 -8.73
C LEU A 46 -10.61 2.27 -10.19
N ALA A 47 -11.52 3.22 -10.44
CA ALA A 47 -11.91 3.60 -11.80
C ALA A 47 -10.73 4.20 -12.58
N ALA A 48 -9.95 5.09 -11.95
CA ALA A 48 -8.75 5.66 -12.54
C ALA A 48 -7.68 4.59 -12.83
N TYR A 49 -7.45 3.67 -11.89
CA TYR A 49 -6.55 2.53 -12.08
C TYR A 49 -7.02 1.65 -13.24
N GLY A 50 -8.29 1.25 -13.27
CA GLY A 50 -8.86 0.46 -14.36
C GLY A 50 -8.70 1.13 -15.71
N PHE A 51 -9.03 2.43 -15.81
CA PHE A 51 -8.82 3.20 -17.03
C PHE A 51 -7.34 3.25 -17.45
N SER A 52 -6.43 3.48 -16.51
CA SER A 52 -4.99 3.51 -16.78
C SER A 52 -4.46 2.15 -17.24
N ARG A 53 -4.98 1.05 -16.67
CA ARG A 53 -4.62 -0.32 -17.04
C ARG A 53 -5.10 -0.67 -18.45
N PHE A 54 -6.30 -0.25 -18.82
CA PHE A 54 -6.84 -0.44 -20.17
C PHE A 54 -6.14 0.43 -21.22
N LYS A 55 -5.79 1.68 -20.87
CA LYS A 55 -5.13 2.60 -21.80
C LYS A 55 -3.68 2.23 -22.10
N PHE A 56 -2.99 1.59 -21.15
CA PHE A 56 -1.56 1.31 -21.24
C PHE A 56 -1.24 -0.18 -21.08
N ILE A 57 -2.01 -1.07 -21.70
CA ILE A 57 -1.98 -2.51 -21.39
C ILE A 57 -0.58 -3.14 -21.52
N ASP A 58 0.22 -2.67 -22.49
CA ASP A 58 1.54 -3.19 -22.86
C ASP A 58 2.69 -2.70 -21.97
N SER A 59 2.50 -1.68 -21.12
CA SER A 59 3.58 -1.10 -20.30
C SER A 59 3.54 -1.51 -18.82
N TRP A 60 2.50 -2.21 -18.37
CA TRP A 60 2.40 -2.64 -16.97
C TRP A 60 3.28 -3.87 -16.69
N PRO A 61 3.93 -3.93 -15.52
CA PRO A 61 4.71 -5.10 -15.10
C PRO A 61 3.83 -6.34 -14.86
N ILE A 62 4.42 -7.51 -15.07
CA ILE A 62 3.80 -8.80 -14.75
C ILE A 62 3.75 -8.93 -13.22
N ALA A 63 2.57 -9.22 -12.67
CA ALA A 63 2.35 -9.20 -11.22
C ALA A 63 3.15 -10.29 -10.49
N ASP A 64 3.40 -11.43 -11.13
CA ASP A 64 4.12 -12.55 -10.52
C ASP A 64 5.57 -12.19 -10.16
N GLU A 65 6.24 -11.32 -10.92
CA GLU A 65 7.63 -10.91 -10.65
C GLU A 65 7.75 -9.85 -9.54
N VAL A 66 6.69 -9.07 -9.30
CA VAL A 66 6.69 -7.96 -8.32
C VAL A 66 6.52 -8.46 -6.88
N PHE A 67 5.84 -9.59 -6.68
CA PHE A 67 5.44 -10.10 -5.36
C PHE A 67 6.07 -11.46 -4.99
N ASN A 68 7.34 -11.70 -5.33
CA ASN A 68 8.09 -12.94 -4.98
C ASN A 68 8.95 -12.82 -3.71
N HIS A 69 9.09 -11.63 -3.16
CA HIS A 69 9.91 -11.43 -1.98
C HIS A 69 9.13 -11.97 -0.78
N PHE A 70 9.48 -13.15 -0.28
CA PHE A 70 9.02 -13.64 1.03
C PHE A 70 10.15 -13.50 2.06
N PRO A 71 9.92 -12.88 3.23
CA PRO A 71 10.97 -12.75 4.23
C PRO A 71 11.41 -14.14 4.70
N PHE A 72 12.72 -14.43 4.62
CA PHE A 72 13.39 -15.68 5.02
C PHE A 72 13.24 -16.90 4.08
N LEU A 73 12.60 -16.77 2.92
CA LEU A 73 12.55 -17.81 1.88
C LEU A 73 13.10 -17.24 0.57
N HIS A 74 14.42 -17.19 0.43
CA HIS A 74 15.06 -16.91 -0.86
C HIS A 74 15.14 -18.22 -1.66
N GLY A 75 14.39 -18.31 -2.77
CA GLY A 75 14.48 -19.44 -3.72
C GLY A 75 13.26 -20.37 -3.80
N VAL A 76 12.11 -19.99 -3.24
CA VAL A 76 10.83 -20.64 -3.57
C VAL A 76 10.00 -19.63 -4.33
N ASP A 77 9.77 -19.85 -5.62
CA ASP A 77 8.84 -19.08 -6.45
C ASP A 77 7.42 -19.27 -5.91
N ALA A 78 7.08 -18.46 -4.91
CA ALA A 78 5.77 -18.40 -4.29
C ALA A 78 5.17 -17.01 -4.53
N PRO A 79 4.94 -16.63 -5.80
CA PRO A 79 4.33 -15.34 -6.13
C PRO A 79 3.02 -15.19 -5.39
N MET A 80 2.77 -13.99 -4.86
CA MET A 80 1.50 -13.60 -4.21
C MET A 80 1.23 -14.26 -2.83
N TYR A 81 2.03 -15.23 -2.36
CA TYR A 81 1.84 -15.82 -1.02
C TYR A 81 2.02 -14.80 0.10
N TYR A 82 2.96 -13.86 -0.05
CA TYR A 82 3.18 -12.81 0.94
C TYR A 82 1.97 -11.87 1.03
N VAL A 83 1.37 -11.52 -0.11
CA VAL A 83 0.12 -10.73 -0.18
C VAL A 83 -1.06 -11.49 0.44
N ALA A 84 -1.17 -12.79 0.20
CA ALA A 84 -2.19 -13.64 0.82
C ALA A 84 -2.03 -13.68 2.35
N LEU A 85 -0.80 -13.76 2.86
CA LEU A 85 -0.50 -13.71 4.29
C LEU A 85 -0.90 -12.36 4.91
N MET A 86 -0.59 -11.24 4.26
CA MET A 86 -1.01 -9.90 4.73
C MET A 86 -2.52 -9.79 4.85
N THR A 87 -3.24 -10.31 3.85
CA THR A 87 -4.70 -10.32 3.82
C THR A 87 -5.26 -11.19 4.95
N PHE A 88 -4.68 -12.38 5.16
CA PHE A 88 -5.01 -13.26 6.28
C PHE A 88 -4.84 -12.55 7.64
N ILE A 89 -3.71 -11.87 7.85
CA ILE A 89 -3.42 -11.11 9.08
C ILE A 89 -4.47 -10.00 9.29
N LEU A 90 -4.86 -9.27 8.25
CA LEU A 90 -5.89 -8.24 8.35
C LEU A 90 -7.27 -8.81 8.70
N ILE A 91 -7.66 -9.94 8.10
CA ILE A 91 -8.93 -10.60 8.41
C ILE A 91 -8.95 -11.03 9.88
N PHE A 92 -7.88 -11.67 10.36
CA PHE A 92 -7.75 -12.04 11.78
C PHE A 92 -7.77 -10.80 12.69
N SER A 93 -7.08 -9.72 12.31
CA SER A 93 -7.10 -8.46 13.04
C SER A 93 -8.53 -7.88 13.15
N SER A 94 -9.30 -7.92 12.06
CA SER A 94 -10.71 -7.51 12.06
C SER A 94 -11.57 -8.35 13.02
N VAL A 95 -11.39 -9.68 13.02
CA VAL A 95 -12.08 -10.58 13.96
C VAL A 95 -11.75 -10.22 15.42
N THR A 96 -10.48 -9.94 15.73
CA THR A 96 -10.10 -9.53 17.09
C THR A 96 -10.76 -8.21 17.51
N MET A 97 -10.91 -7.25 16.59
CA MET A 97 -11.61 -5.98 16.86
C MET A 97 -13.09 -6.20 17.16
N VAL A 98 -13.78 -7.06 16.40
CA VAL A 98 -15.19 -7.38 16.66
C VAL A 98 -15.37 -8.06 18.03
N LEU A 99 -14.47 -8.98 18.40
CA LEU A 99 -14.46 -9.61 19.72
C LEU A 99 -14.17 -8.60 20.85
N ALA A 100 -13.32 -7.60 20.59
CA ALA A 100 -13.08 -6.50 21.53
C ALA A 100 -14.36 -5.68 21.78
N VAL A 101 -15.10 -5.36 20.72
CA VAL A 101 -16.37 -4.61 20.80
C VAL A 101 -17.43 -5.42 21.56
N ASP A 102 -17.57 -6.72 21.28
CA ASP A 102 -18.49 -7.60 22.01
C ASP A 102 -18.14 -7.72 23.51
N ALA A 103 -16.86 -7.90 23.84
CA ALA A 103 -16.40 -7.89 25.22
C ALA A 103 -16.66 -6.54 25.91
N GLY A 104 -16.64 -5.44 25.15
CA GLY A 104 -16.98 -4.09 25.59
C GLY A 104 -18.45 -3.96 25.98
N HIS A 105 -19.37 -4.51 25.17
CA HIS A 105 -20.80 -4.57 25.50
C HIS A 105 -21.07 -5.36 26.79
N HIS A 106 -20.28 -6.40 27.05
CA HIS A 106 -20.34 -7.18 28.28
C HIS A 106 -19.53 -6.59 29.45
N MET A 107 -18.98 -5.38 29.32
CA MET A 107 -18.17 -4.69 30.33
C MET A 107 -16.94 -5.49 30.83
N LYS A 108 -16.44 -6.44 30.03
CA LYS A 108 -15.31 -7.32 30.35
C LYS A 108 -13.97 -6.65 30.02
N LYS A 109 -13.59 -5.63 30.80
CA LYS A 109 -12.41 -4.77 30.56
C LYS A 109 -11.12 -5.54 30.21
N GLY A 110 -10.79 -6.62 30.95
CA GLY A 110 -9.58 -7.41 30.68
C GLY A 110 -9.58 -8.07 29.31
N LYS A 111 -10.72 -8.57 28.84
CA LYS A 111 -10.85 -9.16 27.49
C LYS A 111 -10.76 -8.09 26.41
N VAL A 112 -11.37 -6.93 26.63
CA VAL A 112 -11.26 -5.77 25.72
C VAL A 112 -9.80 -5.36 25.55
N THR A 113 -9.05 -5.25 26.65
CA THR A 113 -7.62 -4.89 26.59
C THR A 113 -6.81 -5.90 25.78
N VAL A 114 -7.02 -7.20 26.00
CA VAL A 114 -6.31 -8.25 25.25
C VAL A 114 -6.67 -8.22 23.77
N TYR A 115 -7.96 -8.14 23.43
CA TYR A 115 -8.37 -8.12 22.03
C TYR A 115 -7.91 -6.87 21.28
N MET A 116 -8.01 -5.69 21.89
CA MET A 116 -7.46 -4.45 21.33
C MET A 116 -5.95 -4.53 21.11
N PHE A 117 -5.22 -5.12 22.06
CA PHE A 117 -3.77 -5.31 21.94
C PHE A 117 -3.42 -6.23 20.77
N LEU A 118 -4.17 -7.33 20.58
CA LEU A 118 -4.01 -8.22 19.44
C LEU A 118 -4.31 -7.52 18.10
N THR A 119 -5.34 -6.68 18.04
CA THR A 119 -5.66 -5.87 16.85
C THR A 119 -4.50 -4.92 16.49
N ILE A 120 -3.91 -4.27 17.49
CA ILE A 120 -2.76 -3.36 17.28
C ILE A 120 -1.55 -4.13 16.76
N ILE A 121 -1.22 -5.29 17.35
CA ILE A 121 -0.12 -6.13 16.86
C ILE A 121 -0.37 -6.56 15.42
N GLY A 122 -1.57 -7.03 15.08
CA GLY A 122 -1.93 -7.40 13.71
C GLY A 122 -1.75 -6.24 12.73
N GLY A 123 -2.16 -5.03 13.14
CA GLY A 123 -1.96 -3.81 12.35
C GLY A 123 -0.49 -3.44 12.15
N LEU A 124 0.34 -3.55 13.20
CA LEU A 124 1.78 -3.28 13.12
C LEU A 124 2.50 -4.27 12.19
N ILE A 125 2.15 -5.56 12.26
CA ILE A 125 2.70 -6.59 11.37
C ILE A 125 2.30 -6.29 9.92
N PHE A 126 1.05 -5.89 9.68
CA PHE A 126 0.58 -5.52 8.33
C PHE A 126 1.35 -4.32 7.76
N VAL A 127 1.45 -3.22 8.51
CA VAL A 127 2.20 -2.01 8.07
C VAL A 127 3.69 -2.32 7.89
N GLY A 128 4.28 -3.11 8.78
CA GLY A 128 5.67 -3.56 8.65
C GLY A 128 5.91 -4.40 7.40
N SER A 129 4.94 -5.27 7.06
CA SER A 129 5.00 -6.08 5.84
C SER A 129 4.95 -5.23 4.58
N GLN A 130 4.06 -4.24 4.54
CA GLN A 130 3.97 -3.27 3.44
C GLN A 130 5.26 -2.46 3.29
N ALA A 131 5.83 -1.95 4.39
CA ALA A 131 7.08 -1.21 4.36
C ALA A 131 8.26 -2.07 3.88
N TRP A 132 8.29 -3.35 4.24
CA TRP A 132 9.30 -4.29 3.77
C TRP A 132 9.17 -4.57 2.27
N GLU A 133 7.96 -4.81 1.77
CA GLU A 133 7.73 -5.03 0.35
C GLU A 133 8.15 -3.81 -0.49
N TRP A 134 7.75 -2.62 -0.07
CA TRP A 134 8.16 -1.36 -0.70
C TRP A 134 9.68 -1.15 -0.66
N LYS A 135 10.33 -1.50 0.46
CA LYS A 135 11.79 -1.41 0.56
C LYS A 135 12.49 -2.34 -0.44
N ASN A 136 12.01 -3.57 -0.61
CA ASN A 136 12.58 -4.49 -1.61
C ASN A 136 12.25 -4.04 -3.03
N PHE A 137 11.03 -3.57 -3.27
CA PHE A 137 10.61 -3.01 -4.57
C PHE A 137 11.48 -1.83 -5.01
N ILE A 138 11.76 -0.87 -4.11
CA ILE A 138 12.62 0.29 -4.41
C ILE A 138 14.08 -0.12 -4.60
N LYS A 139 14.56 -1.16 -3.89
CA LYS A 139 15.94 -1.63 -4.01
C LYS A 139 16.21 -2.30 -5.36
N GLY A 140 15.17 -2.81 -6.02
CA GLY A 140 15.15 -3.15 -7.44
C GLY A 140 15.96 -4.39 -7.80
N GLU A 141 15.26 -5.49 -8.11
CA GLU A 141 15.85 -6.68 -8.74
C GLU A 141 15.80 -6.60 -10.28
N TYR A 142 14.84 -5.84 -10.83
CA TYR A 142 14.65 -5.69 -12.29
C TYR A 142 14.97 -4.27 -12.75
N GLY A 143 16.20 -4.07 -13.25
CA GLY A 143 16.67 -2.78 -13.76
C GLY A 143 15.94 -2.39 -15.06
N ALA A 144 15.19 -1.30 -15.03
CA ALA A 144 14.56 -0.73 -16.22
C ALA A 144 15.31 0.54 -16.67
N VAL A 145 15.55 0.68 -17.98
CA VAL A 145 16.29 1.83 -18.53
C VAL A 145 15.31 2.90 -18.98
N THR A 146 15.34 4.06 -18.34
CA THR A 146 14.55 5.22 -18.78
C THR A 146 15.26 5.93 -19.92
N THR A 147 14.61 6.02 -21.08
CA THR A 147 15.04 6.82 -22.23
C THR A 147 14.83 8.31 -21.94
N ALA A 148 15.62 9.21 -22.52
CA ALA A 148 15.48 10.66 -22.36
C ALA A 148 14.08 11.22 -22.73
N GLY A 149 13.26 10.47 -23.47
CA GLY A 149 11.86 10.77 -23.78
C GLY A 149 10.83 10.26 -22.75
N GLY A 150 11.26 9.73 -21.61
CA GLY A 150 10.38 9.20 -20.56
C GLY A 150 9.88 7.76 -20.77
N ASN A 151 10.36 7.07 -21.81
CA ASN A 151 10.00 5.68 -22.07
C ASN A 151 10.88 4.74 -21.24
N ILE A 152 10.27 3.82 -20.50
CA ILE A 152 10.96 2.80 -19.71
C ILE A 152 11.15 1.57 -20.61
N LEU A 153 12.39 1.22 -20.91
CA LEU A 153 12.78 0.03 -21.66
C LEU A 153 13.06 -1.11 -20.68
N GLN A 154 12.46 -2.27 -20.95
CA GLN A 154 12.65 -3.51 -20.20
C GLN A 154 13.38 -4.51 -21.10
N PHE A 155 14.36 -5.22 -20.54
CA PHE A 155 15.08 -6.27 -21.25
C PHE A 155 14.37 -7.60 -21.03
N VAL A 156 14.24 -8.37 -22.10
CA VAL A 156 13.50 -9.63 -22.15
C VAL A 156 14.37 -10.66 -22.89
N ASP A 157 14.46 -11.88 -22.38
CA ASP A 157 15.19 -12.99 -23.02
C ASP A 157 14.44 -13.54 -24.25
N ALA A 158 15.06 -14.46 -25.00
CA ALA A 158 14.48 -15.13 -26.16
C ALA A 158 13.18 -15.89 -25.84
N GLU A 159 13.02 -16.31 -24.59
CA GLU A 159 11.87 -17.03 -24.05
C GLU A 159 10.74 -16.10 -23.55
N GLY A 160 10.97 -14.78 -23.50
CA GLY A 160 9.97 -13.80 -23.08
C GLY A 160 10.02 -13.40 -21.60
N GLU A 161 11.03 -13.84 -20.84
CA GLU A 161 11.21 -13.53 -19.42
C GLU A 161 12.05 -12.25 -19.22
N ARG A 162 11.75 -11.44 -18.19
CA ARG A 162 12.47 -10.18 -17.94
C ARG A 162 13.82 -10.45 -17.27
N VAL A 163 14.87 -9.88 -17.85
CA VAL A 163 16.25 -10.07 -17.38
C VAL A 163 16.74 -8.78 -16.74
N ALA A 164 17.39 -8.89 -15.58
CA ALA A 164 17.96 -7.75 -14.90
C ALA A 164 19.22 -7.25 -15.64
N LEU A 165 19.42 -5.92 -15.68
CA LEU A 165 20.65 -5.33 -16.23
C LEU A 165 21.93 -5.89 -15.60
N SER A 166 21.87 -6.31 -14.33
CA SER A 166 22.99 -6.94 -13.61
C SER A 166 23.35 -8.33 -14.13
N GLU A 167 22.41 -9.06 -14.72
CA GLU A 167 22.64 -10.40 -15.27
C GLU A 167 23.25 -10.33 -16.67
N ILE A 168 22.97 -9.24 -17.40
CA ILE A 168 23.54 -8.97 -18.72
C ILE A 168 24.88 -8.24 -18.61
N ALA A 169 25.08 -7.37 -17.62
CA ALA A 169 26.29 -6.56 -17.51
C ALA A 169 27.51 -7.41 -17.13
N VAL A 170 28.47 -7.53 -18.05
CA VAL A 170 29.81 -8.05 -17.72
C VAL A 170 30.63 -6.89 -17.14
N PRO A 171 31.16 -6.97 -15.92
CA PRO A 171 31.94 -5.88 -15.33
C PRO A 171 33.23 -5.68 -16.13
N ILE A 172 33.36 -4.54 -16.79
CA ILE A 172 34.56 -4.13 -17.53
C ILE A 172 35.26 -3.07 -16.69
N ALA A 173 36.53 -3.28 -16.35
CA ALA A 173 37.32 -2.27 -15.66
C ALA A 173 37.49 -1.03 -16.56
N GLY A 174 36.71 0.02 -16.28
CA GLY A 174 36.81 1.32 -16.91
C GLY A 174 36.81 2.41 -15.85
N GLU A 175 37.70 3.39 -15.97
CA GLU A 175 37.72 4.54 -15.07
C GLU A 175 36.58 5.48 -15.46
N ARG A 176 35.55 5.53 -14.61
CA ARG A 176 34.40 6.43 -14.76
C ARG A 176 34.59 7.61 -13.81
N VAL A 177 34.80 8.79 -14.36
CA VAL A 177 34.96 10.02 -13.58
C VAL A 177 33.59 10.66 -13.42
N GLU A 178 33.07 10.65 -12.19
CA GLU A 178 31.88 11.39 -11.81
C GLU A 178 32.25 12.88 -11.62
N HIS A 179 31.47 13.79 -12.20
CA HIS A 179 31.71 15.22 -12.03
C HIS A 179 31.15 15.67 -10.68
N ASP A 180 31.98 15.60 -9.64
CA ASP A 180 31.65 16.13 -8.33
C ASP A 180 31.62 17.67 -8.37
N ALA A 181 30.71 18.28 -7.62
CA ALA A 181 30.45 19.73 -7.63
C ALA A 181 31.69 20.57 -7.22
N ASN A 182 32.71 19.91 -6.66
CA ASN A 182 33.99 20.49 -6.25
C ASN A 182 35.12 20.32 -7.29
N THR A 183 34.85 19.63 -8.41
CA THR A 183 35.80 19.36 -9.50
C THR A 183 35.23 19.89 -10.81
N GLY A 184 35.68 21.07 -11.24
CA GLY A 184 35.28 21.65 -12.53
C GLY A 184 34.43 22.91 -12.38
N ILE A 185 33.24 22.91 -13.00
CA ILE A 185 32.36 24.08 -13.04
C ILE A 185 31.61 24.17 -11.71
N TRP A 186 31.85 25.24 -10.97
CA TRP A 186 31.18 25.49 -9.69
C TRP A 186 29.67 25.59 -9.92
N PHE A 187 28.91 24.89 -9.07
CA PHE A 187 27.44 24.78 -9.13
C PHE A 187 26.88 23.94 -10.29
N ASP A 188 27.72 23.19 -11.00
CA ASP A 188 27.28 22.19 -11.99
C ASP A 188 27.56 20.78 -11.43
N SER A 189 26.53 20.16 -10.85
CA SER A 189 26.53 18.72 -10.64
C SER A 189 26.17 18.09 -11.98
N GLY A 190 27.13 17.47 -12.66
CA GLY A 190 26.90 16.82 -13.94
C GLY A 190 25.78 15.75 -13.86
N GLN A 191 25.40 15.17 -14.99
CA GLN A 191 24.40 14.11 -14.99
C GLN A 191 24.91 12.89 -14.20
N GLU A 192 24.06 12.35 -13.32
CA GLU A 192 24.36 11.11 -12.58
C GLU A 192 24.74 10.00 -13.56
N LEU A 193 25.87 9.34 -13.30
CA LEU A 193 26.34 8.25 -14.14
C LEU A 193 25.40 7.04 -13.98
N PRO A 194 24.98 6.39 -15.08
CA PRO A 194 24.15 5.19 -14.97
C PRO A 194 24.94 4.04 -14.33
N THR A 195 24.24 3.24 -13.52
CA THR A 195 24.78 2.11 -12.75
C THR A 195 25.63 1.15 -13.62
N TYR A 196 25.27 0.98 -14.90
CA TYR A 196 26.01 0.19 -15.89
C TYR A 196 26.37 1.02 -17.13
N SER A 197 27.48 0.69 -17.78
CA SER A 197 27.87 1.28 -19.06
C SER A 197 27.29 0.55 -20.25
N LEU A 198 27.11 1.27 -21.36
CA LEU A 198 26.68 0.68 -22.62
C LEU A 198 27.67 -0.40 -23.10
N ASN A 199 28.96 -0.27 -22.78
CA ASN A 199 29.99 -1.25 -23.12
C ASN A 199 29.87 -2.54 -22.30
N GLU A 200 29.60 -2.43 -21.00
CA GLU A 200 29.37 -3.58 -20.11
C GLU A 200 28.13 -4.38 -20.53
N ILE A 201 27.06 -3.67 -20.90
CA ILE A 201 25.84 -4.29 -21.42
C ILE A 201 26.10 -4.94 -22.79
N LYS A 202 26.80 -4.26 -23.70
CA LYS A 202 27.12 -4.79 -25.04
C LYS A 202 28.00 -6.05 -24.98
N ALA A 203 28.93 -6.12 -24.02
CA ALA A 203 29.76 -7.29 -23.81
C ALA A 203 28.97 -8.51 -23.32
N GLY A 204 27.84 -8.31 -22.63
CA GLY A 204 26.93 -9.40 -22.26
C GLY A 204 26.16 -10.03 -23.41
N PHE A 205 25.99 -9.30 -24.52
CA PHE A 205 25.29 -9.78 -25.72
C PHE A 205 26.22 -10.43 -26.77
N THR A 206 27.52 -10.54 -26.50
CA THR A 206 28.54 -11.06 -27.44
C THR A 206 29.11 -12.38 -26.95
#